data_AF-A0A1F2U5E9-F1
#
_entry.id   AF-A0A1F2U5E9-F1
#
_cell.length_a   1.000
_cell.length_b   1.000
_cell.length_c   1.000
_cell.angle_alpha   90.00
_cell.angle_beta   90.00
_cell.angle_gamma   90.00
#
_symmetry.space_group_name_H-M   'P 1'
#
loop_
_entity.id
_entity.type
_entity.pdbx_description
1 polymer ?
#
loop_
_entity_poly.entity_id
_entity_poly.type
_entity_poly.pdbx_seq_one_letter_code
_entity_poly.pdbx_strand_id
1 'polypeptide(L)'
;MFLDERDLWPGGQFVTTHLIVSAKFLRERRPLLKKWVRAHVELTDWINKNLPEAKRTLNQEIQKETGKALPVAVLEGSFSRLQVTYDPLRSSLFASARAAFEAGFLGRQRPDLSGIYDLSILNEVLQEKGAKPVP
;
A
#
# COMPACT_ATOMS: atom_id res chain seq x y z
N MET A 1 2.13 21.13 19.18
CA MET A 1 1.95 19.69 19.48
C MET A 1 2.21 18.93 18.18
N PHE A 2 3.16 18.01 18.17
CA PHE A 2 3.40 17.12 17.03
C PHE A 2 2.77 15.77 17.35
N LEU A 3 1.95 15.25 16.44
CA LEU A 3 1.30 13.95 16.55
C LEU A 3 1.97 13.01 15.53
N ASP A 4 2.41 11.85 15.98
CA ASP A 4 2.78 10.75 15.09
C ASP A 4 1.55 9.87 14.88
N GLU A 5 1.07 9.79 13.64
CA GLU A 5 -0.12 9.01 13.29
C GLU A 5 0.01 7.56 13.77
N ARG A 6 1.23 6.98 13.75
CA ARG A 6 1.49 5.59 14.17
C ARG A 6 1.05 5.30 15.60
N ASP A 7 1.04 6.30 16.48
CA ASP A 7 0.62 6.14 17.88
C ASP A 7 -0.88 5.89 18.01
N LEU A 8 -1.65 6.10 16.93
CA LEU A 8 -3.10 5.88 16.88
C LEU A 8 -3.49 4.48 16.39
N TRP A 9 -2.54 3.71 15.85
CA TRP A 9 -2.82 2.47 15.13
C TRP A 9 -2.25 1.25 15.85
N PRO A 10 -2.98 0.13 15.93
CA PRO A 10 -2.45 -1.13 16.45
C PRO A 10 -1.17 -1.54 15.72
N GLY A 11 -0.09 -1.77 16.47
CA GLY A 11 1.21 -2.12 15.90
C GLY A 11 1.88 -1.01 15.09
N GLY A 12 1.40 0.24 15.17
CA GLY A 12 1.95 1.39 14.45
C GLY A 12 1.74 1.33 12.93
N GLN A 13 0.80 0.51 12.45
CA GLN A 13 0.64 0.21 11.04
C GLN A 13 -0.74 0.63 10.52
N PHE A 14 -0.73 1.36 9.42
CA PHE A 14 -1.92 1.79 8.70
C PHE A 14 -1.56 1.98 7.22
N VAL A 15 -2.55 1.74 6.35
CA VAL A 15 -2.36 1.85 4.92
C VAL A 15 -2.40 3.32 4.48
N THR A 16 -1.40 3.74 3.71
CA THR A 16 -1.38 5.08 3.07
C THR A 16 -1.58 5.00 1.56
N THR A 17 -1.47 3.81 0.97
CA THR A 17 -1.53 3.63 -0.48
C THR A 17 -2.21 2.31 -0.81
N HIS A 18 -3.19 2.38 -1.72
CA HIS A 18 -3.93 1.22 -2.19
C HIS A 18 -3.69 1.01 -3.67
N LEU A 19 -3.55 -0.25 -4.07
CA LEU A 19 -3.71 -0.67 -5.45
C LEU A 19 -5.20 -0.84 -5.74
N ILE A 20 -5.71 -0.12 -6.74
CA ILE A 20 -7.13 -0.16 -7.11
C ILE A 20 -7.24 -0.53 -8.59
N VAL A 21 -8.20 -1.40 -8.89
CA VAL A 21 -8.54 -1.80 -10.26
C VAL A 21 -10.06 -1.74 -10.43
N SER A 22 -10.53 -1.46 -11.65
CA SER A 22 -11.97 -1.54 -11.92
C SER A 22 -12.47 -2.98 -11.85
N ALA A 23 -13.68 -3.17 -11.32
CA ALA A 23 -14.30 -4.49 -11.23
C ALA A 23 -14.44 -5.16 -12.62
N LYS A 24 -14.65 -4.38 -13.68
CA LYS A 24 -14.67 -4.88 -15.07
C LYS A 24 -13.33 -5.47 -15.46
N PHE A 25 -12.24 -4.73 -15.25
CA PHE A 25 -10.89 -5.20 -15.59
C PHE A 25 -10.48 -6.41 -14.76
N LEU A 26 -10.87 -6.45 -13.48
CA LEU A 26 -10.67 -7.61 -12.61
C LEU A 26 -11.28 -8.90 -13.19
N ARG A 27 -12.53 -8.82 -13.67
CA ARG A 27 -13.23 -9.97 -14.29
C ARG A 27 -12.65 -10.33 -15.65
N GLU A 28 -12.39 -9.34 -16.49
CA GLU A 28 -12.05 -9.58 -17.90
C GLU A 28 -10.56 -9.84 -18.16
N ARG A 29 -9.67 -9.50 -17.23
CA ARG A 29 -8.21 -9.55 -17.41
C ARG A 29 -7.47 -10.21 -16.25
N ARG A 30 -8.10 -11.17 -15.56
CA ARG A 30 -7.49 -11.91 -14.42
C ARG A 30 -6.07 -12.43 -14.70
N PRO A 31 -5.75 -13.06 -15.85
CA PRO A 31 -4.39 -13.57 -16.09
C PRO A 31 -3.33 -12.45 -16.12
N LEU A 32 -3.65 -11.30 -16.70
CA LEU A 32 -2.76 -10.15 -16.73
C LEU A 32 -2.59 -9.55 -15.33
N LEU A 33 -3.68 -9.43 -14.57
CA LEU A 33 -3.63 -8.95 -13.18
C LEU A 33 -2.78 -9.86 -12.30
N LYS A 34 -2.91 -11.19 -12.43
CA LYS A 34 -2.07 -12.13 -11.67
C LYS A 34 -0.59 -11.93 -11.95
N LYS A 35 -0.20 -11.71 -13.22
CA LYS A 35 1.18 -11.38 -13.59
C LYS A 35 1.63 -10.06 -12.96
N TRP A 36 0.79 -9.03 -13.02
CA TRP A 36 1.10 -7.72 -12.43
C TRP A 36 1.25 -7.81 -10.90
N VAL A 37 0.33 -8.49 -10.20
CA VAL A 37 0.37 -8.68 -8.74
C VAL A 37 1.60 -9.48 -8.34
N ARG A 38 1.99 -10.50 -9.11
CA ARG A 38 3.26 -11.21 -8.89
C ARG A 38 4.46 -10.27 -8.96
N ALA A 39 4.54 -9.45 -10.02
CA ALA A 39 5.62 -8.48 -10.16
C ALA A 39 5.61 -7.45 -9.00
N HIS A 40 4.44 -7.03 -8.54
CA HIS A 40 4.30 -6.14 -7.39
C HIS A 40 4.82 -6.77 -6.09
N VAL A 41 4.47 -8.03 -5.80
CA VAL A 41 4.99 -8.77 -4.64
C VAL A 41 6.51 -8.91 -4.72
N GLU A 42 7.03 -9.32 -5.88
CA GLU A 42 8.47 -9.50 -6.11
C GLU A 42 9.26 -8.20 -5.98
N LEU A 43 8.72 -7.10 -6.49
CA LEU A 43 9.33 -5.79 -6.38
C LEU A 43 9.31 -5.28 -4.94
N THR A 44 8.20 -5.47 -4.21
CA THR A 44 8.13 -5.15 -2.78
C THR A 44 9.19 -5.92 -1.98
N ASP A 45 9.32 -7.23 -2.23
CA ASP A 45 10.35 -8.05 -1.59
C ASP A 45 11.77 -7.58 -1.96
N TRP A 46 12.00 -7.20 -3.22
CA TRP A 46 13.28 -6.67 -3.67
C TRP A 46 13.61 -5.33 -3.01
N ILE A 47 12.65 -4.40 -2.91
CA ILE A 47 12.83 -3.11 -2.24
C ILE A 47 13.23 -3.33 -0.77
N ASN A 48 12.53 -4.21 -0.07
CA ASN A 48 12.82 -4.52 1.33
C ASN A 48 14.21 -5.13 1.53
N LYS A 49 14.70 -5.92 0.56
CA LYS A 49 16.06 -6.50 0.58
C LYS A 49 17.16 -5.54 0.13
N ASN A 50 16.82 -4.52 -0.66
CA ASN A 50 17.78 -3.63 -1.33
C ASN A 50 17.48 -2.16 -1.06
N LEU A 51 17.09 -1.82 0.18
CA LEU A 51 16.57 -0.50 0.53
C LEU A 51 17.50 0.68 0.15
N PRO A 52 18.83 0.63 0.34
CA PRO A 52 19.72 1.71 -0.09
C PRO A 52 19.67 1.95 -1.60
N GLU A 53 19.64 0.87 -2.38
CA GLU A 53 19.54 0.96 -3.84
C GLU A 53 18.17 1.47 -4.27
N ALA A 54 17.09 0.95 -3.69
CA ALA A 54 15.74 1.39 -3.97
C ALA A 54 15.56 2.90 -3.71
N LYS A 55 16.08 3.41 -2.59
CA LYS A 55 16.07 4.85 -2.26
C LYS A 55 16.83 5.69 -3.28
N ARG A 56 18.01 5.24 -3.70
CA ARG A 56 18.82 5.92 -4.71
C ARG A 56 18.10 5.98 -6.05
N THR A 57 17.58 4.84 -6.52
CA THR A 57 16.83 4.74 -7.78
C THR A 57 15.60 5.63 -7.77
N LEU A 58 14.81 5.60 -6.68
CA LEU A 58 13.66 6.49 -6.50
C LEU A 58 14.05 7.97 -6.61
N ASN A 59 15.12 8.39 -5.92
CA ASN A 59 15.52 9.80 -5.93
C ASN A 59 16.05 10.27 -7.28
N GLN A 60 16.71 9.38 -8.04
CA GLN A 60 17.15 9.65 -9.40
C GLN A 60 15.96 9.84 -10.34
N GLU A 61 14.94 8.99 -10.25
CA GLU A 61 13.72 9.18 -11.04
C GLU A 61 12.95 10.45 -10.62
N ILE A 62 12.86 10.77 -9.32
CA ILE A 62 12.27 12.04 -8.87
C ILE A 62 13.02 13.24 -9.47
N GLN A 63 14.36 13.21 -9.46
CA GLN A 63 15.17 14.29 -10.05
C GLN A 63 14.92 14.42 -11.54
N LYS A 64 14.84 13.30 -12.26
CA LYS A 64 14.60 13.27 -13.69
C LYS A 64 13.22 13.84 -14.06
N GLU A 65 12.18 13.46 -13.31
CA GLU A 65 10.80 13.89 -13.60
C GLU A 65 10.48 15.30 -13.09
N THR A 66 11.11 15.75 -11.99
CA THR A 66 10.80 17.03 -11.34
C THR A 66 11.89 18.10 -11.47
N GLY A 67 13.06 17.71 -11.99
CA GLY A 67 14.25 18.54 -12.10
C GLY A 67 15.09 18.67 -10.81
N LYS A 68 14.61 18.14 -9.67
CA LYS A 68 15.32 18.22 -8.38
C LYS A 68 15.22 16.94 -7.57
N ALA A 69 16.37 16.47 -7.08
CA ALA A 69 16.42 15.38 -6.12
C ALA A 69 15.92 15.84 -4.74
N LEU A 70 15.36 14.92 -3.96
CA LEU A 70 15.10 15.14 -2.54
C LEU A 70 16.42 15.20 -1.75
N PRO A 71 16.53 16.06 -0.73
CA PRO A 71 17.65 16.04 0.20
C PRO A 71 17.78 14.68 0.87
N VAL A 72 19.02 14.20 1.06
CA VAL A 72 19.30 12.90 1.68
C VAL A 72 18.61 12.75 3.04
N ALA A 73 18.65 13.78 3.88
CA ALA A 73 18.01 13.76 5.20
C ALA A 73 16.48 13.57 5.12
N VAL A 74 15.82 14.10 4.07
CA VAL A 74 14.38 13.91 3.85
C VAL A 74 14.07 12.48 3.43
N LEU A 75 14.89 11.89 2.56
CA LEU A 75 14.76 10.49 2.16
C LEU A 75 14.96 9.53 3.32
N GLU A 76 16.06 9.66 4.06
CA GLU A 76 16.34 8.82 5.22
C GLU A 76 15.25 8.98 6.29
N GLY A 77 14.87 10.23 6.58
CA GLY A 77 13.79 10.53 7.49
C GLY A 77 12.47 9.89 7.07
N SER A 78 12.12 9.90 5.78
CA SER A 78 10.87 9.32 5.28
C SER A 78 10.89 7.79 5.36
N PHE A 79 11.96 7.15 4.88
CA PHE A 79 12.07 5.69 4.87
C PHE A 79 12.22 5.09 6.27
N SER A 80 12.68 5.86 7.27
CA SER A 80 12.69 5.40 8.66
C SER A 80 11.29 5.18 9.28
N ARG A 81 10.24 5.77 8.68
CA ARG A 81 8.85 5.68 9.15
C ARG A 81 7.92 5.00 8.15
N LEU A 82 8.42 4.63 6.98
CA LEU A 82 7.65 4.02 5.91
C LEU A 82 7.95 2.52 5.86
N GLN A 83 6.90 1.71 5.73
CA GLN A 83 7.02 0.28 5.48
C GLN A 83 6.46 -0.03 4.10
N VAL A 84 7.28 -0.61 3.23
CA VAL A 84 6.83 -1.08 1.91
C VAL A 84 6.26 -2.49 2.09
N THR A 85 4.99 -2.64 1.77
CA THR A 85 4.27 -3.91 1.92
C THR A 85 3.27 -4.09 0.79
N TYR A 86 2.99 -5.35 0.45
CA TYR A 86 1.89 -5.75 -0.42
C TYR A 86 0.61 -6.06 0.37
N ASP A 87 0.70 -6.11 1.72
CA ASP A 87 -0.47 -6.26 2.59
C ASP A 87 -1.26 -4.93 2.62
N PRO A 88 -2.53 -4.91 2.22
CA PRO A 88 -3.33 -3.69 2.23
C PRO A 88 -3.76 -3.23 3.63
N LEU A 89 -3.42 -3.98 4.70
CA LEU A 89 -3.75 -3.68 6.09
C LEU A 89 -5.24 -3.33 6.26
N ARG A 90 -6.12 -4.21 5.78
CA ARG A 90 -7.57 -3.94 5.56
C ARG A 90 -8.27 -3.29 6.75
N SER A 91 -7.91 -3.69 7.98
CA SER A 91 -8.46 -3.14 9.23
C SER A 91 -8.29 -1.62 9.31
N SER A 92 -7.17 -1.10 8.80
CA SER A 92 -6.87 0.33 8.84
C SER A 92 -7.82 1.15 7.96
N LEU A 93 -8.14 0.68 6.74
CA LEU A 93 -9.14 1.33 5.89
C LEU A 93 -10.53 1.36 6.54
N PHE A 94 -10.97 0.26 7.18
CA PHE A 94 -12.28 0.24 7.83
C PHE A 94 -12.38 1.23 9.00
N ALA A 95 -11.30 1.38 9.77
CA ALA A 95 -11.21 2.37 10.82
C ALA A 95 -11.15 3.80 10.27
N SER A 96 -10.35 4.07 9.23
CA SER A 96 -10.33 5.37 8.54
C SER A 96 -11.70 5.74 7.99
N ALA A 97 -12.40 4.80 7.36
CA ALA A 97 -13.75 5.03 6.84
C ALA A 97 -14.76 5.28 7.97
N ARG A 98 -14.64 4.60 9.11
CA ARG A 98 -15.46 4.88 10.29
C ARG A 98 -15.22 6.31 10.79
N ALA A 99 -13.96 6.71 10.98
CA ALA A 99 -13.61 8.06 11.41
C ALA A 99 -14.11 9.12 10.43
N ALA A 100 -13.96 8.90 9.12
CA ALA A 100 -14.46 9.80 8.08
C ALA A 100 -15.99 9.90 8.07
N PHE A 101 -16.72 8.80 8.34
CA PHE A 101 -18.17 8.82 8.49
C PHE A 101 -18.59 9.61 9.74
N GLU A 102 -17.96 9.35 10.89
CA GLU A 102 -18.23 10.06 12.15
C GLU A 102 -17.93 11.58 12.02
N ALA A 103 -16.92 11.95 11.23
CA ALA A 103 -16.62 13.33 10.89
C ALA A 103 -17.53 13.95 9.80
N GLY A 104 -18.48 13.19 9.26
CA GLY A 104 -19.47 13.68 8.28
C GLY A 104 -19.02 13.71 6.82
N PHE A 105 -17.87 13.12 6.48
CA PHE A 105 -17.34 13.12 5.11
C PHE A 105 -17.94 12.06 4.18
N LEU A 106 -18.60 11.03 4.73
CA LEU A 106 -19.12 9.90 3.96
C LEU A 106 -20.66 9.90 3.84
N GLY A 107 -21.27 11.08 3.94
CA GLY A 107 -22.71 11.26 3.81
C GLY A 107 -23.49 10.85 5.06
N ARG A 108 -24.81 10.67 4.91
CA ARG A 108 -25.74 10.41 6.03
C ARG A 108 -25.79 8.95 6.47
N GLN A 109 -25.42 8.02 5.58
CA GLN A 109 -25.46 6.60 5.83
C GLN A 109 -24.05 6.04 5.69
N ARG A 110 -23.70 5.11 6.58
CA ARG A 110 -22.38 4.48 6.56
C ARG A 110 -22.26 3.66 5.26
N PRO A 111 -21.18 3.83 4.48
CA PRO A 111 -20.99 3.05 3.26
C PRO A 111 -20.82 1.56 3.60
N ASP A 112 -21.38 0.69 2.76
CA ASP A 112 -21.05 -0.73 2.78
C ASP A 112 -19.69 -0.95 2.10
N LEU A 113 -18.74 -1.46 2.88
CA LEU A 113 -17.36 -1.69 2.45
C LEU A 113 -17.04 -3.20 2.39
N SER A 114 -18.03 -4.07 2.56
CA SER A 114 -17.82 -5.53 2.60
C SER A 114 -17.08 -6.07 1.37
N GLY A 115 -17.33 -5.49 0.18
CA GLY A 115 -16.70 -5.86 -1.08
C GLY A 115 -15.51 -5.01 -1.52
N ILE A 116 -14.98 -4.12 -0.67
CA ILE A 116 -13.94 -3.16 -1.09
C ILE A 116 -12.57 -3.81 -1.40
N TYR A 117 -12.33 -5.02 -0.89
CA TYR A 117 -11.12 -5.79 -1.15
C TYR A 117 -11.42 -7.12 -1.83
N ASP A 118 -10.76 -7.37 -2.96
CA ASP A 118 -10.57 -8.71 -3.53
C ASP A 118 -9.10 -9.10 -3.39
N LEU A 119 -8.82 -10.01 -2.45
CA LEU A 119 -7.47 -10.51 -2.18
C LEU A 119 -7.18 -11.85 -2.86
N SER A 120 -8.11 -12.36 -3.69
CA SER A 120 -8.00 -13.71 -4.25
C SER A 120 -6.72 -13.88 -5.08
N ILE A 121 -6.41 -12.92 -5.95
CA ILE A 121 -5.23 -12.94 -6.81
C ILE A 121 -3.94 -12.81 -5.98
N LEU A 122 -3.94 -11.92 -4.99
CA LEU A 122 -2.77 -11.72 -4.12
C LEU A 122 -2.48 -13.00 -3.33
N ASN A 123 -3.49 -13.58 -2.68
CA ASN A 123 -3.31 -14.79 -1.89
C ASN A 123 -2.95 -16.00 -2.75
N GLU A 124 -3.47 -16.11 -3.98
CA GLU A 124 -3.02 -17.11 -4.96
C GLU A 124 -1.53 -16.97 -5.27
N VAL A 125 -1.07 -15.73 -5.55
CA VAL A 125 0.35 -15.45 -5.82
C VAL A 125 1.23 -15.76 -4.61
N LEU A 126 0.80 -15.38 -3.39
CA LEU A 126 1.55 -15.63 -2.16
C LEU A 126 1.72 -17.13 -1.90
N GLN A 127 0.65 -17.91 -2.07
CA GLN A 127 0.69 -19.36 -1.92
C GLN A 127 1.65 -20.01 -2.91
N GLU A 128 1.63 -19.61 -4.18
CA GLU A 128 2.56 -20.10 -5.21
C GLU A 128 4.03 -19.78 -4.88
N LYS A 129 4.27 -18.71 -4.11
CA LYS A 129 5.61 -18.33 -3.63
C LYS A 129 5.96 -18.93 -2.26
N GLY A 130 5.08 -19.77 -1.69
CA GLY A 130 5.26 -20.35 -0.35
C GLY A 130 5.12 -19.35 0.80
N ALA A 131 4.57 -18.16 0.55
CA ALA A 131 4.30 -17.15 1.55
C ALA A 131 2.92 -17.34 2.20
N LYS A 132 2.74 -16.80 3.40
CA LYS A 132 1.45 -16.83 4.09
C LYS A 132 0.44 -15.91 3.38
N PRO A 133 -0.82 -16.34 3.20
CA PRO A 133 -1.89 -15.45 2.75
C PRO A 133 -2.06 -14.25 3.69
N VAL A 134 -2.45 -13.11 3.13
CA VAL A 134 -2.87 -11.95 3.91
C VAL A 134 -4.34 -12.10 4.35
N PRO A 135 -4.69 -11.59 5.55
CA PRO A 135 -6.03 -11.73 6.14
C PRO A 135 -7.10 -10.83 5.50
#